data_AF-A0A1B7Y794-F1
#
_entry.id   AF-A0A1B7Y794-F1
#
_cell.length_a   1.000
_cell.length_b   1.000
_cell.length_c   1.000
_cell.angle_alpha   90.00
_cell.angle_beta   90.00
_cell.angle_gamma   90.00
#
_symmetry.space_group_name_H-M   'P 1'
#
loop_
_entity.id
_entity.type
_entity.pdbx_description
1 polymer ?
#
loop_
_entity_poly.entity_id
_entity_poly.type
_entity_poly.pdbx_seq_one_letter_code
_entity_poly.pdbx_strand_id
1 'polypeptide(L)'
;MRSVTVSSLVVFIHLLTATLAASGAGKSTRYWDCCKPSCAWQQKASVNRPVLTCDKNDLPLDPDAKSGCESGGSAYTCTNQAPWAVNDLVSFGFAATAISGGTEASWCCGCYAITFTSGKNKGKIMVVQSTNTGGDLGSNHFDIMMPGGGLGIFDGCTSEFGFQFPGARYGGVSSRSECSFLPAKLQNGCQWRFDWFMNADNPSLSFTQVQCPSELVARSGCRRSDDASFPAFQMPTNTKWEPPQPTETAGPHEQLLAMRSRHQSHGVVVVVEFKSIFDDDDDDDDNDKRKPAGLHYGDFSSDLNQQPHILHIQLRISHIHDKVRPGGGDGIRLGSVQRQLLAHAFSMRRWCGLRVVEPVLLAVPAYWTMRWTRIQPSQ
;
A
#
# COMPACT_ATOMS: atom_id res chain seq x y z
N MET A 1 50.60 71.15 3.91
CA MET A 1 49.28 70.50 4.02
C MET A 1 49.42 69.07 3.49
N ARG A 2 49.39 68.05 4.36
CA ARG A 2 49.36 66.64 3.95
C ARG A 2 47.92 66.14 4.11
N SER A 3 47.31 65.77 3.00
CA SER A 3 45.93 65.26 2.95
C SER A 3 45.91 63.82 3.45
N VAL A 4 45.12 63.53 4.49
CA VAL A 4 44.89 62.19 5.03
C VAL A 4 43.56 61.71 4.47
N THR A 5 43.60 60.72 3.59
CA THR A 5 42.40 60.03 3.07
C THR A 5 41.98 58.94 4.06
N VAL A 6 40.85 59.17 4.73
CA VAL A 6 40.18 58.17 5.58
C VAL A 6 39.40 57.22 4.68
N SER A 7 39.83 55.96 4.62
CA SER A 7 39.14 54.89 3.91
C SER A 7 38.09 54.27 4.85
N SER A 8 36.82 54.55 4.62
CA SER A 8 35.71 53.99 5.40
C SER A 8 35.49 52.52 5.03
N LEU A 9 35.77 51.62 5.96
CA LEU A 9 35.48 50.19 5.86
C LEU A 9 33.98 49.97 6.12
N VAL A 10 33.20 49.68 5.08
CA VAL A 10 31.78 49.32 5.21
C VAL A 10 31.69 47.82 5.55
N VAL A 11 31.35 47.52 6.80
CA VAL A 11 31.09 46.15 7.26
C VAL A 11 29.65 45.78 6.89
N PHE A 12 29.46 44.95 5.87
CA PHE A 12 28.15 44.36 5.55
C PHE A 12 27.79 43.28 6.57
N ILE A 13 27.00 43.64 7.58
CA ILE A 13 26.36 42.66 8.47
C ILE A 13 25.30 41.91 7.65
N HIS A 14 25.61 40.69 7.20
CA HIS A 14 24.62 39.79 6.62
C HIS A 14 23.71 39.28 7.74
N LEU A 15 22.54 39.90 7.87
CA LEU A 15 21.47 39.39 8.71
C LEU A 15 20.96 38.09 8.07
N LEU A 16 21.43 36.94 8.56
CA LEU A 16 20.86 35.63 8.22
C LEU A 16 19.43 35.58 8.75
N THR A 17 18.46 36.02 7.94
CA THR A 17 17.05 35.70 8.16
C THR A 17 16.91 34.19 8.01
N ALA A 18 16.83 33.48 9.13
CA ALA A 18 16.46 32.07 9.12
C ALA A 18 15.06 31.95 8.54
N THR A 19 14.95 31.56 7.27
CA THR A 19 13.67 31.22 6.66
C THR A 19 13.11 30.04 7.43
N LEU A 20 11.93 30.19 8.04
CA LEU A 20 11.26 29.07 8.69
C LEU A 20 10.91 28.03 7.62
N ALA A 21 11.54 26.86 7.72
CA ALA A 21 11.23 25.71 6.89
C ALA A 21 9.75 25.33 7.08
N ALA A 22 8.98 25.26 5.99
CA ALA A 22 7.61 24.78 6.06
C ALA A 22 7.60 23.35 6.61
N SER A 23 6.79 23.09 7.62
CA SER A 23 6.68 21.78 8.24
C SER A 23 5.28 21.56 8.82
N GLY A 24 4.93 20.31 9.05
CA GLY A 24 3.67 19.96 9.69
C GLY A 24 3.19 18.55 9.38
N ALA A 25 1.96 18.27 9.81
CA ALA A 25 1.23 17.09 9.37
C ALA A 25 0.61 17.34 7.99
N GLY A 26 0.48 16.26 7.21
CA GLY A 26 -0.10 16.30 5.88
C GLY A 26 -0.78 14.99 5.50
N LYS A 27 -1.40 15.03 4.32
CA LYS A 27 -2.06 13.87 3.69
C LYS A 27 -1.36 13.58 2.36
N SER A 28 -1.48 12.34 1.90
CA SER A 28 -1.02 11.98 0.57
C SER A 28 -2.09 11.31 -0.27
N THR A 29 -1.97 11.49 -1.57
CA THR A 29 -2.55 10.61 -2.59
C THR A 29 -1.46 10.16 -3.55
N ARG A 30 -1.86 9.57 -4.67
CA ARG A 30 -0.99 9.05 -5.71
C ARG A 30 -1.57 9.41 -7.07
N TYR A 31 -0.70 9.80 -8.01
CA TYR A 31 -1.12 10.09 -9.37
C TYR A 31 0.02 9.91 -10.38
N TRP A 32 -0.35 9.77 -11.64
CA TRP A 32 0.49 9.97 -12.81
C TRP A 32 -0.43 10.23 -14.00
N ASP A 33 -0.61 11.49 -14.35
CA ASP A 33 -1.51 11.94 -15.42
C ASP A 33 -0.79 12.26 -16.74
N CYS A 34 0.55 12.18 -16.72
CA CYS A 34 1.47 12.54 -17.78
C CYS A 34 1.47 14.03 -18.17
N CYS A 35 0.68 14.87 -17.52
CA CYS A 35 0.59 16.28 -17.87
C CYS A 35 1.91 17.00 -17.66
N LYS A 36 2.09 18.12 -18.38
CA LYS A 36 3.12 19.09 -18.00
C LYS A 36 2.86 19.58 -16.57
N PRO A 37 3.82 19.40 -15.64
CA PRO A 37 3.62 19.80 -14.25
C PRO A 37 3.67 21.33 -14.13
N SER A 38 2.92 21.92 -13.18
CA SER A 38 2.72 23.37 -13.12
C SER A 38 4.00 24.17 -12.92
N CYS A 39 4.99 23.64 -12.18
CA CYS A 39 6.28 24.28 -11.96
C CYS A 39 7.23 24.19 -13.18
N ALA A 40 6.80 23.57 -14.29
CA ALA A 40 7.49 23.61 -15.57
C ALA A 40 7.18 24.88 -16.38
N TRP A 41 6.21 25.70 -15.94
CA TRP A 41 5.98 27.01 -16.53
C TRP A 41 6.97 28.04 -16.01
N GLN A 42 7.34 28.98 -16.88
CA GLN A 42 8.20 30.09 -16.49
C GLN A 42 7.55 30.95 -15.39
N GLN A 43 8.39 31.60 -14.58
CA GLN A 43 7.99 32.60 -13.58
C GLN A 43 7.05 32.10 -12.47
N LYS A 44 6.90 30.77 -12.30
CA LYS A 44 6.14 30.19 -11.19
C LYS A 44 6.81 30.33 -9.83
N ALA A 45 8.15 30.36 -9.80
CA ALA A 45 8.96 30.59 -8.61
C ALA A 45 10.34 31.17 -8.99
N SER A 46 11.11 31.64 -8.01
CA SER A 46 12.51 32.02 -8.20
C SER A 46 13.39 30.78 -8.24
N VAL A 47 13.69 30.32 -9.46
CA VAL A 47 14.44 29.09 -9.74
C VAL A 47 15.47 29.34 -10.85
N ASN A 48 16.50 28.50 -10.93
CA ASN A 48 17.50 28.55 -12.00
C ASN A 48 16.90 28.29 -13.40
N ARG A 49 15.90 27.41 -13.47
CA ARG A 49 15.06 27.10 -14.63
C ARG A 49 13.79 26.38 -14.14
N PRO A 50 12.67 26.39 -14.87
CA PRO A 50 11.50 25.58 -14.54
C PRO A 50 11.80 24.07 -14.57
N VAL A 51 10.88 23.28 -14.03
CA VAL A 51 10.93 21.81 -14.14
C VAL A 51 10.97 21.41 -15.62
N LEU A 52 11.86 20.50 -15.99
CA LEU A 52 11.95 19.96 -17.33
C LEU A 52 10.69 19.13 -17.66
N THR A 53 10.17 19.35 -18.85
CA THR A 53 9.16 18.49 -19.49
C THR A 53 9.76 17.79 -20.69
N CYS A 54 9.14 16.69 -21.09
CA CYS A 54 9.61 15.89 -22.20
C CYS A 54 8.54 15.75 -23.30
N ASP A 55 8.99 15.46 -24.52
CA ASP A 55 8.12 15.00 -25.59
C ASP A 55 7.74 13.51 -25.40
N LYS A 56 6.98 12.94 -26.34
CA LYS A 56 6.57 11.53 -26.33
C LYS A 56 7.73 10.53 -26.37
N ASN A 57 8.93 10.98 -26.76
CA ASN A 57 10.14 10.16 -26.81
C ASN A 57 10.98 10.29 -25.53
N ASP A 58 10.51 11.07 -24.55
CA ASP A 58 11.22 11.42 -23.31
C ASP A 58 12.42 12.35 -23.54
N LEU A 59 12.34 13.20 -24.57
CA LEU A 59 13.36 14.21 -24.87
C LEU A 59 12.96 15.57 -24.27
N PRO A 60 13.85 16.29 -23.57
CA PRO A 60 13.54 17.58 -22.98
C PRO A 60 13.00 18.60 -24.00
N LEU A 61 12.00 19.37 -23.58
CA LEU A 61 11.36 20.42 -24.38
C LEU A 61 11.57 21.81 -23.79
N ASP A 62 11.33 22.82 -24.63
CA ASP A 62 11.29 24.22 -24.22
C ASP A 62 10.20 24.46 -23.14
N PRO A 63 10.47 25.26 -22.09
CA PRO A 63 9.49 25.56 -21.04
C PRO A 63 8.19 26.20 -21.54
N ASP A 64 8.14 26.77 -22.74
CA ASP A 64 6.94 27.38 -23.31
C ASP A 64 6.10 26.37 -24.12
N ALA A 65 6.59 25.14 -24.30
CA ALA A 65 5.84 24.07 -24.95
C ALA A 65 4.53 23.79 -24.18
N LYS A 66 3.43 23.71 -24.94
CA LYS A 66 2.09 23.53 -24.38
C LYS A 66 1.92 22.12 -23.80
N SER A 67 1.21 22.01 -22.68
CA SER A 67 0.93 20.74 -22.01
C SER A 67 0.22 19.75 -22.92
N GLY A 68 0.67 18.50 -22.97
CA GLY A 68 0.00 17.42 -23.70
C GLY A 68 -1.39 17.05 -23.16
N CYS A 69 -1.76 17.58 -21.99
CA CYS A 69 -3.13 17.54 -21.44
C CYS A 69 -4.04 18.65 -21.99
N GLU A 70 -3.51 19.53 -22.83
CA GLU A 70 -4.27 20.54 -23.54
C GLU A 70 -4.26 20.25 -25.05
N SER A 71 -5.31 20.68 -25.74
CA SER A 71 -5.43 20.49 -27.19
C SER A 71 -4.21 21.05 -27.95
N GLY A 72 -3.55 20.21 -28.74
CA GLY A 72 -2.38 20.56 -29.55
C GLY A 72 -1.07 20.69 -28.77
N GLY A 73 -1.02 20.30 -27.49
CA GLY A 73 0.22 20.29 -26.72
C GLY A 73 1.10 19.06 -26.95
N SER A 74 2.36 19.18 -26.55
CA SER A 74 3.41 18.18 -26.76
C SER A 74 4.31 17.95 -25.55
N ALA A 75 4.13 18.73 -24.47
CA ALA A 75 4.92 18.64 -23.25
C ALA A 75 4.27 17.75 -22.20
N TYR A 76 5.00 16.72 -21.77
CA TYR A 76 4.59 15.73 -20.79
C TYR A 76 5.56 15.71 -19.60
N THR A 77 5.15 15.05 -18.51
CA THR A 77 6.06 14.72 -17.42
C THR A 77 7.15 13.77 -17.91
N CYS A 78 8.43 14.11 -17.73
CA CYS A 78 9.54 13.21 -18.08
C CYS A 78 9.49 11.93 -17.25
N THR A 79 9.72 10.78 -17.89
CA THR A 79 9.61 9.47 -17.22
C THR A 79 10.64 9.27 -16.11
N ASN A 80 11.78 9.97 -16.20
CA ASN A 80 12.81 9.99 -15.17
C ASN A 80 12.38 10.73 -13.87
N GLN A 81 11.21 11.39 -13.85
CA GLN A 81 10.59 11.98 -12.67
C GLN A 81 9.64 10.99 -11.95
N ALA A 82 9.81 9.69 -12.21
CA ALA A 82 9.24 8.61 -11.40
C ALA A 82 10.02 8.43 -10.07
N PRO A 83 9.38 7.89 -9.01
CA PRO A 83 10.01 7.69 -7.71
C PRO A 83 10.94 6.46 -7.72
N TRP A 84 11.92 6.47 -6.81
CA TRP A 84 12.85 5.34 -6.64
C TRP A 84 13.33 5.20 -5.19
N ALA A 85 13.55 3.95 -4.78
CA ALA A 85 14.14 3.64 -3.49
C ALA A 85 15.65 3.93 -3.51
N VAL A 86 16.15 4.61 -2.49
CA VAL A 86 17.60 4.76 -2.24
C VAL A 86 18.08 3.59 -1.39
N ASN A 87 17.26 3.15 -0.44
CA ASN A 87 17.44 1.96 0.40
C ASN A 87 16.07 1.58 1.00
N ASP A 88 16.04 0.62 1.92
CA ASP A 88 14.79 0.13 2.52
C ASP A 88 14.02 1.21 3.31
N LEU A 89 14.71 2.21 3.87
CA LEU A 89 14.11 3.27 4.68
C LEU A 89 13.83 4.55 3.91
N VAL A 90 14.65 4.87 2.90
CA VAL A 90 14.63 6.16 2.20
C VAL A 90 14.33 5.99 0.72
N SER A 91 13.41 6.82 0.22
CA SER A 91 13.09 6.96 -1.21
C SER A 91 13.16 8.42 -1.63
N PHE A 92 13.44 8.65 -2.91
CA PHE A 92 13.29 9.95 -3.54
C PHE A 92 12.18 9.93 -4.59
N GLY A 93 11.61 11.09 -4.88
CA GLY A 93 10.59 11.22 -5.92
C GLY A 93 10.05 12.64 -6.06
N PHE A 94 8.87 12.76 -6.63
CA PHE A 94 8.24 14.03 -6.99
C PHE A 94 6.79 14.03 -6.53
N ALA A 95 6.23 15.22 -6.35
CA ALA A 95 4.84 15.37 -5.92
C ALA A 95 4.21 16.65 -6.46
N ALA A 96 2.88 16.62 -6.61
CA ALA A 96 2.08 17.83 -6.58
C ALA A 96 1.83 18.24 -5.13
N THR A 97 1.99 19.51 -4.79
CA THR A 97 1.87 19.98 -3.40
C THR A 97 0.87 21.11 -3.25
N ALA A 98 0.16 21.11 -2.12
CA ALA A 98 -0.61 22.25 -1.63
C ALA A 98 -0.25 22.48 -0.16
N ILE A 99 0.66 23.42 0.11
CA ILE A 99 1.21 23.68 1.45
C ILE A 99 0.50 24.88 2.08
N SER A 100 -0.01 24.72 3.30
CA SER A 100 -0.73 25.78 4.00
C SER A 100 0.13 27.02 4.22
N GLY A 101 -0.45 28.19 3.93
CA GLY A 101 0.27 29.47 4.02
C GLY A 101 1.26 29.73 2.89
N GLY A 102 1.39 28.81 1.94
CA GLY A 102 2.24 28.95 0.75
C GLY A 102 1.46 29.23 -0.53
N THR A 103 2.21 29.44 -1.60
CA THR A 103 1.74 29.51 -3.00
C THR A 103 2.70 28.74 -3.89
N GLU A 104 2.41 28.63 -5.20
CA GLU A 104 3.36 28.06 -6.17
C GLU A 104 4.74 28.71 -6.07
N ALA A 105 4.80 30.02 -5.83
CA ALA A 105 6.06 30.73 -5.67
C ALA A 105 6.89 30.23 -4.48
N SER A 106 6.26 29.74 -3.41
CA SER A 106 6.94 29.22 -2.24
C SER A 106 7.28 27.73 -2.32
N TRP A 107 6.45 26.89 -2.96
CA TRP A 107 6.70 25.44 -3.00
C TRP A 107 7.32 24.93 -4.30
N CYS A 108 7.13 25.61 -5.44
CA CYS A 108 7.66 25.09 -6.71
C CYS A 108 9.17 24.87 -6.62
N CYS A 109 9.56 23.65 -6.97
CA CYS A 109 10.91 23.10 -6.92
C CYS A 109 11.53 23.01 -5.52
N GLY A 110 10.77 23.27 -4.46
CA GLY A 110 11.18 23.03 -3.08
C GLY A 110 11.14 21.55 -2.75
N CYS A 111 12.03 21.12 -1.86
CA CYS A 111 12.09 19.74 -1.42
C CYS A 111 11.60 19.57 0.01
N TYR A 112 10.97 18.42 0.26
CA TYR A 112 10.36 18.11 1.54
C TYR A 112 10.75 16.70 1.94
N ALA A 113 11.35 16.56 3.12
CA ALA A 113 11.54 15.27 3.77
C ALA A 113 10.23 14.89 4.46
N ILE A 114 9.61 13.83 3.97
CA ILE A 114 8.34 13.31 4.43
C ILE A 114 8.59 12.03 5.24
N THR A 115 7.98 11.92 6.41
CA THR A 115 7.92 10.66 7.18
C THR A 115 6.48 10.17 7.19
N PHE A 116 6.24 8.94 6.72
CA PHE A 116 4.89 8.37 6.75
C PHE A 116 4.48 8.02 8.17
N THR A 117 3.30 8.49 8.60
CA THR A 117 2.79 8.33 9.97
C THR A 117 1.69 7.26 10.08
N SER A 118 1.19 6.77 8.95
CA SER A 118 0.26 5.64 8.85
C SER A 118 0.51 4.82 7.58
N GLY A 119 -0.30 3.80 7.33
CA GLY A 119 -0.16 2.91 6.18
C GLY A 119 0.90 1.82 6.37
N LYS A 120 1.02 0.93 5.38
CA LYS A 120 1.96 -0.20 5.39
C LYS A 120 3.43 0.25 5.41
N ASN A 121 3.69 1.44 4.91
CA ASN A 121 4.99 2.09 4.82
C ASN A 121 5.28 3.04 6.00
N LYS A 122 4.50 2.99 7.08
CA LYS A 122 4.70 3.85 8.26
C LYS A 122 6.16 3.78 8.74
N GLY A 123 6.73 4.95 9.03
CA GLY A 123 8.12 5.12 9.45
C GLY A 123 9.13 5.26 8.31
N LYS A 124 8.78 4.93 7.06
CA LYS A 124 9.64 5.22 5.91
C LYS A 124 9.74 6.72 5.66
N ILE A 125 10.87 7.13 5.09
CA ILE A 125 11.18 8.51 4.74
C ILE A 125 11.22 8.66 3.23
N MET A 126 10.52 9.65 2.70
CA MET A 126 10.58 10.01 1.29
C MET A 126 10.98 11.49 1.15
N VAL A 127 12.03 11.78 0.39
CA VAL A 127 12.31 13.18 0.02
C VAL A 127 11.70 13.44 -1.36
N VAL A 128 10.78 14.38 -1.42
CA VAL A 128 10.10 14.74 -2.66
C VAL A 128 10.44 16.16 -3.09
N GLN A 129 10.58 16.37 -4.39
CA GLN A 129 10.55 17.72 -4.97
C GLN A 129 9.13 18.05 -5.44
N SER A 130 8.64 19.23 -5.07
CA SER A 130 7.38 19.75 -5.59
C SER A 130 7.55 20.23 -7.03
N THR A 131 6.86 19.57 -7.96
CA THR A 131 6.89 19.90 -9.39
C THR A 131 5.56 20.42 -9.90
N ASN A 132 4.48 20.19 -9.17
CA ASN A 132 3.12 20.56 -9.56
C ASN A 132 2.32 21.06 -8.36
N THR A 133 1.14 21.60 -8.62
CA THR A 133 0.18 22.01 -7.59
C THR A 133 -1.08 21.16 -7.66
N GLY A 134 -1.51 20.63 -6.52
CA GLY A 134 -2.79 19.94 -6.38
C GLY A 134 -3.89 20.92 -5.99
N GLY A 135 -4.60 21.50 -6.97
CA GLY A 135 -5.58 22.57 -6.73
C GLY A 135 -6.87 22.13 -6.01
N ASP A 136 -7.16 20.83 -5.99
CA ASP A 136 -8.29 20.17 -5.33
C ASP A 136 -7.94 19.57 -3.96
N LEU A 137 -6.68 19.72 -3.55
CA LEU A 137 -6.15 19.05 -2.39
C LEU A 137 -6.17 19.98 -1.19
N GLY A 138 -6.73 19.50 -0.08
CA GLY A 138 -6.82 20.29 1.15
C GLY A 138 -5.44 20.71 1.71
N SER A 139 -5.46 21.41 2.84
CA SER A 139 -4.24 21.86 3.54
C SER A 139 -3.17 20.77 3.71
N ASN A 140 -1.91 21.11 3.38
CA ASN A 140 -0.72 20.26 3.50
C ASN A 140 -0.85 18.91 2.80
N HIS A 141 -1.15 18.94 1.51
CA HIS A 141 -1.33 17.75 0.73
C HIS A 141 -0.18 17.50 -0.24
N PHE A 142 0.21 16.23 -0.36
CA PHE A 142 1.23 15.72 -1.27
C PHE A 142 0.63 14.65 -2.18
N ASP A 143 0.33 14.97 -3.43
CA ASP A 143 -0.03 13.96 -4.43
C ASP A 143 1.25 13.36 -5.00
N ILE A 144 1.61 12.16 -4.56
CA ILE A 144 2.90 11.57 -4.87
C ILE A 144 2.87 11.03 -6.30
N MET A 145 3.82 11.48 -7.13
CA MET A 145 3.95 11.01 -8.50
C MET A 145 4.42 9.57 -8.50
N MET A 146 3.60 8.66 -9.01
CA MET A 146 3.96 7.26 -9.20
C MET A 146 3.21 6.70 -10.43
N PRO A 147 3.93 6.21 -11.46
CA PRO A 147 3.28 5.65 -12.64
C PRO A 147 2.28 4.55 -12.29
N GLY A 148 1.08 4.64 -12.87
CA GLY A 148 -0.02 3.75 -12.52
C GLY A 148 -0.70 4.10 -11.18
N GLY A 149 -0.46 5.29 -10.61
CA GLY A 149 -1.16 5.82 -9.44
C GLY A 149 -2.57 6.32 -9.73
N GLY A 150 -2.92 6.50 -11.00
CA GLY A 150 -4.20 7.03 -11.47
C GLY A 150 -4.00 8.36 -12.20
N LEU A 151 -4.82 8.57 -13.23
CA LEU A 151 -4.77 9.77 -14.07
C LEU A 151 -5.40 10.99 -13.40
N GLY A 152 -6.33 10.78 -12.46
CA GLY A 152 -7.02 11.89 -11.78
C GLY A 152 -7.96 12.64 -12.72
N ILE A 153 -7.91 13.97 -12.71
CA ILE A 153 -8.83 14.81 -13.51
C ILE A 153 -8.45 14.80 -14.99
N PHE A 154 -7.17 14.79 -15.32
CA PHE A 154 -6.67 14.90 -16.69
C PHE A 154 -6.16 13.56 -17.23
N ASP A 155 -6.04 13.43 -18.55
CA ASP A 155 -5.45 12.27 -19.20
C ASP A 155 -4.50 12.72 -20.32
N GLY A 156 -3.25 12.98 -19.95
CA GLY A 156 -2.17 13.19 -20.90
C GLY A 156 -1.57 11.88 -21.38
N CYS A 157 -1.68 10.81 -20.60
CA CYS A 157 -1.00 9.55 -20.89
C CYS A 157 -1.53 8.88 -22.16
N THR A 158 -2.84 8.96 -22.41
CA THR A 158 -3.43 8.45 -23.65
C THR A 158 -2.87 9.18 -24.87
N SER A 159 -2.66 10.50 -24.78
CA SER A 159 -2.09 11.27 -25.89
C SER A 159 -0.58 11.08 -26.02
N GLU A 160 0.13 10.90 -24.91
CA GLU A 160 1.58 10.65 -24.87
C GLU A 160 1.93 9.31 -25.52
N PHE A 161 1.33 8.24 -25.04
CA PHE A 161 1.72 6.87 -25.40
C PHE A 161 0.85 6.26 -26.51
N GLY A 162 -0.26 6.89 -26.88
CA GLY A 162 -1.12 6.45 -27.98
C GLY A 162 -2.01 5.25 -27.65
N PHE A 163 -2.21 4.93 -26.37
CA PHE A 163 -3.12 3.88 -25.93
C PHE A 163 -3.77 4.25 -24.59
N GLN A 164 -4.90 3.61 -24.27
CA GLN A 164 -5.60 3.82 -23.00
C GLN A 164 -4.72 3.38 -21.83
N PHE A 165 -4.34 4.33 -20.98
CA PHE A 165 -3.48 4.03 -19.83
C PHE A 165 -4.21 3.09 -18.84
N PRO A 166 -3.55 2.02 -18.34
CA PRO A 166 -4.20 0.99 -17.54
C PRO A 166 -4.50 1.43 -16.10
N GLY A 167 -5.47 0.75 -15.48
CA GLY A 167 -5.89 0.99 -14.10
C GLY A 167 -7.12 1.88 -13.97
N ALA A 168 -7.59 2.05 -12.73
CA ALA A 168 -8.71 2.92 -12.41
C ALA A 168 -8.32 4.40 -12.59
N ARG A 169 -9.30 5.24 -12.95
CA ARG A 169 -9.09 6.69 -13.11
C ARG A 169 -8.42 7.33 -11.90
N TYR A 170 -8.89 6.98 -10.71
CA TYR A 170 -8.33 7.38 -9.42
C TYR A 170 -7.81 6.13 -8.72
N GLY A 171 -6.55 6.15 -8.26
CA GLY A 171 -5.89 5.00 -7.61
C GLY A 171 -5.18 4.05 -8.57
N GLY A 172 -5.46 4.13 -9.88
CA GLY A 172 -4.67 3.48 -10.93
C GLY A 172 -4.68 1.95 -10.89
N VAL A 173 -3.53 1.34 -11.16
CA VAL A 173 -3.40 -0.13 -11.21
C VAL A 173 -3.62 -0.75 -9.83
N SER A 174 -4.13 -1.97 -9.80
CA SER A 174 -4.51 -2.67 -8.56
C SER A 174 -3.47 -3.68 -8.08
N SER A 175 -2.61 -4.14 -8.99
CA SER A 175 -1.61 -5.18 -8.74
C SER A 175 -0.26 -4.84 -9.35
N ARG A 176 0.83 -5.37 -8.75
CA ARG A 176 2.19 -5.21 -9.27
C ARG A 176 2.35 -5.76 -10.70
N SER A 177 1.63 -6.83 -11.03
CA SER A 177 1.64 -7.45 -12.36
C SER A 177 1.14 -6.52 -13.46
N GLU A 178 0.19 -5.63 -13.15
CA GLU A 178 -0.32 -4.65 -14.12
C GLU A 178 0.74 -3.61 -14.53
N CYS A 179 1.85 -3.47 -13.79
CA CYS A 179 2.97 -2.65 -14.22
C CYS A 179 3.57 -3.09 -15.56
N SER A 180 3.42 -4.35 -15.95
CA SER A 180 3.85 -4.85 -17.26
C SER A 180 3.07 -4.26 -18.43
N PHE A 181 1.88 -3.70 -18.18
CA PHE A 181 1.05 -3.03 -19.18
C PHE A 181 1.40 -1.55 -19.37
N LEU A 182 2.26 -1.00 -18.51
CA LEU A 182 2.77 0.37 -18.66
C LEU A 182 3.98 0.40 -19.62
N PRO A 183 4.27 1.55 -20.25
CA PRO A 183 5.48 1.75 -21.05
C PRO A 183 6.73 1.36 -20.26
N ALA A 184 7.71 0.73 -20.92
CA ALA A 184 8.91 0.18 -20.27
C ALA A 184 9.61 1.16 -19.32
N LYS A 185 9.69 2.45 -19.71
CA LYS A 185 10.30 3.51 -18.91
C LYS A 185 9.57 3.81 -17.59
N LEU A 186 8.27 3.51 -17.51
CA LEU A 186 7.42 3.76 -16.34
C LEU A 186 7.29 2.55 -15.41
N GLN A 187 7.71 1.36 -15.84
CA GLN A 187 7.48 0.13 -15.09
C GLN A 187 8.20 0.12 -13.74
N ASN A 188 9.43 0.64 -13.66
CA ASN A 188 10.16 0.70 -12.40
C ASN A 188 9.48 1.61 -11.36
N GLY A 189 8.99 2.77 -11.79
CA GLY A 189 8.22 3.67 -10.92
C GLY A 189 6.87 3.06 -10.49
N CYS A 190 6.23 2.29 -11.37
CA CYS A 190 5.03 1.53 -11.03
C CYS A 190 5.33 0.42 -10.02
N GLN A 191 6.39 -0.35 -10.22
CA GLN A 191 6.79 -1.42 -9.31
C GLN A 191 7.21 -0.88 -7.93
N TRP A 192 7.87 0.28 -7.89
CA TRP A 192 8.21 0.98 -6.64
C TRP A 192 6.98 1.19 -5.72
N ARG A 193 5.81 1.47 -6.30
CA ARG A 193 4.54 1.61 -5.55
C ARG A 193 4.23 0.35 -4.74
N PHE A 194 4.47 -0.82 -5.31
CA PHE A 194 4.15 -2.10 -4.67
C PHE A 194 5.31 -2.61 -3.79
N ASP A 195 6.54 -2.28 -4.16
CA ASP A 195 7.75 -2.80 -3.52
C ASP A 195 8.13 -1.95 -2.30
N TRP A 196 8.67 -0.75 -2.53
CA TRP A 196 9.16 0.11 -1.45
C TRP A 196 8.04 0.82 -0.71
N PHE A 197 7.04 1.30 -1.46
CA PHE A 197 5.88 2.01 -0.91
C PHE A 197 4.80 1.06 -0.38
N MET A 198 4.98 -0.25 -0.58
CA MET A 198 4.16 -1.33 -0.03
C MET A 198 2.67 -1.26 -0.36
N ASN A 199 2.34 -0.61 -1.49
CA ASN A 199 0.99 -0.28 -1.93
C ASN A 199 0.17 0.36 -0.80
N ALA A 200 0.78 1.26 -0.03
CA ALA A 200 0.10 2.01 1.00
C ALA A 200 -1.00 2.89 0.37
N ASP A 201 -2.20 2.86 0.93
CA ASP A 201 -3.33 3.61 0.41
C ASP A 201 -3.46 4.94 1.16
N ASN A 202 -3.01 6.01 0.51
CA ASN A 202 -3.09 7.40 0.98
C ASN A 202 -2.58 7.58 2.43
N PRO A 203 -1.33 7.15 2.74
CA PRO A 203 -0.80 7.27 4.09
C PRO A 203 -0.73 8.73 4.54
N SER A 204 -1.09 8.99 5.79
CA SER A 204 -0.79 10.26 6.45
C SER A 204 0.72 10.43 6.63
N LEU A 205 1.16 11.67 6.76
CA LEU A 205 2.57 12.00 6.85
C LEU A 205 2.85 13.20 7.75
N SER A 206 4.09 13.33 8.18
CA SER A 206 4.68 14.61 8.60
C SER A 206 5.74 15.01 7.58
N PHE A 207 5.99 16.31 7.43
CA PHE A 207 6.99 16.82 6.50
C PHE A 207 7.77 17.99 7.09
N THR A 208 8.98 18.17 6.57
CA THR A 208 9.83 19.34 6.80
C THR A 208 10.49 19.73 5.49
N GLN A 209 10.50 21.02 5.15
CA GLN A 209 11.22 21.55 4.00
C GLN A 209 12.74 21.43 4.22
N VAL A 210 13.43 20.97 3.18
CA VAL A 210 14.88 20.68 3.19
C VAL A 210 15.52 21.19 1.91
N GLN A 211 16.84 21.34 1.91
CA GLN A 211 17.60 21.49 0.66
C GLN A 211 17.35 20.29 -0.24
N CYS A 212 17.18 20.54 -1.53
CA CYS A 212 16.99 19.49 -2.51
C CYS A 212 18.25 18.64 -2.70
N PRO A 213 18.18 17.30 -2.49
CA PRO A 213 19.20 16.38 -2.95
C PRO A 213 19.52 16.58 -4.44
N SER A 214 20.80 16.47 -4.77
CA SER A 214 21.31 16.67 -6.14
C SER A 214 20.65 15.75 -7.16
N GLU A 215 20.22 14.56 -6.73
CA GLU A 215 19.59 13.53 -7.54
C GLU A 215 18.19 13.92 -8.00
N LEU A 216 17.46 14.71 -7.19
CA LEU A 216 16.16 15.27 -7.59
C LEU A 216 16.36 16.43 -8.58
N VAL A 217 17.28 17.34 -8.26
CA VAL A 217 17.60 18.49 -9.14
C VAL A 217 18.17 18.04 -10.48
N ALA A 218 18.96 16.96 -10.52
CA ALA A 218 19.50 16.41 -11.76
C ALA A 218 18.41 15.88 -12.71
N ARG A 219 17.29 15.39 -12.18
CA ARG A 219 16.16 14.86 -12.96
C ARG A 219 15.20 15.94 -13.40
N SER A 220 14.83 16.87 -12.51
CA SER A 220 13.90 17.95 -12.83
C SER A 220 14.57 19.13 -13.52
N GLY A 221 15.88 19.30 -13.35
CA GLY A 221 16.60 20.50 -13.73
C GLY A 221 16.29 21.73 -12.87
N CYS A 222 15.35 21.67 -11.94
CA CYS A 222 14.87 22.85 -11.22
C CYS A 222 15.47 22.92 -9.81
N ARG A 223 16.05 24.07 -9.45
CA ARG A 223 16.55 24.39 -8.12
C ARG A 223 16.15 25.80 -7.74
N ARG A 224 15.59 25.96 -6.55
CA ARG A 224 15.21 27.27 -6.02
C ARG A 224 16.42 28.11 -5.67
N SER A 225 16.30 29.43 -5.83
CA SER A 225 17.32 30.39 -5.42
C SER A 225 17.55 30.41 -3.91
N ASP A 226 16.50 30.11 -3.14
CA ASP A 226 16.53 30.03 -1.67
C ASP A 226 16.80 28.60 -1.14
N ASP A 227 17.10 27.62 -2.00
CA ASP A 227 17.26 26.22 -1.59
C ASP A 227 18.27 26.07 -0.43
N ALA A 228 19.38 26.81 -0.48
CA ALA A 228 20.44 26.80 0.53
C ALA A 228 20.03 27.39 1.90
N SER A 229 18.88 28.06 2.02
CA SER A 229 18.40 28.59 3.30
C SER A 229 17.69 27.54 4.17
N PHE A 230 17.41 26.36 3.62
CA PHE A 230 16.80 25.23 4.32
C PHE A 230 17.86 24.24 4.83
N PRO A 231 17.55 23.39 5.82
CA PRO A 231 18.49 22.37 6.30
C PRO A 231 18.75 21.29 5.22
N ALA A 232 19.98 20.81 5.13
CA ALA A 232 20.30 19.64 4.30
C ALA A 232 19.60 18.39 4.84
N PHE A 233 19.01 17.58 3.95
CA PHE A 233 18.51 16.27 4.34
C PHE A 233 19.70 15.37 4.72
N GLN A 234 19.67 14.86 5.94
CA GLN A 234 20.68 13.93 6.43
C GLN A 234 20.16 12.50 6.26
N MET A 235 20.88 11.70 5.47
CA MET A 235 20.60 10.27 5.35
C MET A 235 20.72 9.60 6.73
N PRO A 236 19.72 8.83 7.19
CA PRO A 236 19.82 8.07 8.42
C PRO A 236 20.99 7.08 8.37
N THR A 237 21.68 6.91 9.51
CA THR A 237 22.77 5.93 9.64
C THR A 237 22.27 4.49 9.55
N ASN A 238 21.09 4.22 10.11
CA ASN A 238 20.38 2.97 9.90
C ASN A 238 19.43 3.12 8.70
N THR A 239 19.77 2.46 7.60
CA THR A 239 18.99 2.48 6.35
C THR A 239 18.03 1.31 6.21
N LYS A 240 17.99 0.40 7.18
CA LYS A 240 17.01 -0.69 7.21
C LYS A 240 15.69 -0.16 7.73
N TRP A 241 14.61 -0.54 7.08
CA TRP A 241 13.27 -0.28 7.58
C TRP A 241 12.73 -1.52 8.27
N GLU A 242 12.32 -1.34 9.52
CA GLU A 242 11.63 -2.36 10.28
C GLU A 242 10.13 -2.07 10.22
N PRO A 243 9.30 -3.01 9.73
CA PRO A 243 7.86 -2.84 9.75
C PRO A 243 7.39 -2.65 11.19
N PRO A 244 6.41 -1.76 11.44
CA PRO A 244 5.77 -1.67 12.74
C PRO A 244 5.29 -3.07 13.15
N GLN A 245 5.67 -3.52 14.34
CA GLN A 245 5.16 -4.78 14.86
C GLN A 245 3.63 -4.72 14.87
N PRO A 246 2.94 -5.78 14.43
CA PRO A 246 1.50 -5.89 14.67
C PRO A 246 1.33 -5.72 16.17
N THR A 247 0.59 -4.71 16.61
CA THR A 247 0.29 -4.55 18.02
C THR A 247 -0.37 -5.85 18.47
N GLU A 248 0.28 -6.60 19.36
CA GLU A 248 -0.33 -7.71 20.12
C GLU A 248 -1.43 -7.11 21.01
N THR A 249 -2.59 -6.78 20.42
CA THR A 249 -3.90 -6.55 21.05
C THR A 249 -4.87 -5.95 20.04
N ALA A 250 -5.26 -6.74 19.05
CA ALA A 250 -6.63 -6.68 18.56
C ALA A 250 -7.16 -8.10 18.69
N GLY A 251 -7.92 -8.35 19.76
CA GLY A 251 -8.53 -9.66 19.95
C GLY A 251 -9.34 -10.07 18.73
N PRO A 252 -9.60 -11.38 18.54
CA PRO A 252 -10.21 -11.96 17.32
C PRO A 252 -11.49 -11.26 16.84
N HIS A 253 -12.18 -10.55 17.75
CA HIS A 253 -13.44 -9.87 17.50
C HIS A 253 -13.33 -8.53 16.74
N GLU A 254 -12.25 -7.77 16.89
CA GLU A 254 -12.10 -6.49 16.19
C GLU A 254 -11.63 -6.65 14.73
N GLN A 255 -10.83 -7.68 14.44
CA GLN A 255 -10.43 -8.00 13.06
C GLN A 255 -11.65 -8.37 12.19
N LEU A 256 -12.63 -9.06 12.74
CA LEU A 256 -13.88 -9.40 12.03
C LEU A 256 -14.76 -8.16 11.74
N LEU A 257 -14.75 -7.16 12.63
CA LEU A 257 -15.49 -5.91 12.46
C LEU A 257 -14.82 -4.99 11.43
N ALA A 258 -13.48 -4.97 11.37
CA ALA A 258 -12.73 -4.21 10.36
C ALA A 258 -12.89 -4.78 8.94
N MET A 259 -13.09 -6.09 8.79
CA MET A 259 -13.36 -6.74 7.50
C MET A 259 -14.76 -6.42 6.94
N ARG A 260 -15.74 -6.06 7.77
CA ARG A 260 -17.10 -5.70 7.30
C ARG A 260 -17.15 -4.44 6.46
N SER A 261 -16.21 -3.51 6.65
CA SER A 261 -16.29 -2.19 6.01
C SER A 261 -15.53 -2.11 4.68
N ARG A 262 -14.74 -3.13 4.31
CA ARG A 262 -13.96 -3.17 3.06
C ARG A 262 -14.09 -4.53 2.39
N HIS A 263 -15.15 -4.72 1.60
CA HIS A 263 -15.10 -5.30 0.26
C HIS A 263 -16.49 -5.69 -0.22
N GLN A 264 -16.85 -5.18 -1.39
CA GLN A 264 -17.76 -5.86 -2.30
C GLN A 264 -17.11 -7.19 -2.72
N SER A 265 -17.84 -8.28 -2.50
CA SER A 265 -17.75 -9.57 -3.19
C SER A 265 -16.37 -10.20 -3.38
N HIS A 266 -15.79 -10.80 -2.33
CA HIS A 266 -14.87 -11.93 -2.51
C HIS A 266 -15.25 -13.03 -1.50
N GLY A 267 -15.48 -14.25 -2.00
CA GLY A 267 -15.94 -15.39 -1.22
C GLY A 267 -14.86 -15.89 -0.26
N VAL A 268 -15.28 -16.34 0.93
CA VAL A 268 -14.42 -16.97 1.94
C VAL A 268 -14.58 -18.48 1.82
N VAL A 269 -13.47 -19.22 1.69
CA VAL A 269 -13.44 -20.68 1.78
C VAL A 269 -13.04 -21.07 3.20
N VAL A 270 -13.87 -21.89 3.86
CA VAL A 270 -13.62 -22.41 5.21
C VAL A 270 -13.37 -23.91 5.09
N VAL A 271 -12.19 -24.37 5.52
CA VAL A 271 -11.83 -25.80 5.58
C VAL A 271 -11.91 -26.26 7.03
N VAL A 272 -12.71 -27.30 7.29
CA VAL A 272 -12.89 -27.92 8.62
C VAL A 272 -12.29 -29.32 8.59
N GLU A 273 -11.31 -29.58 9.46
CA GLU A 273 -10.64 -30.88 9.57
C GLU A 273 -11.06 -31.60 10.86
N PHE A 274 -11.43 -32.88 10.77
CA PHE A 274 -11.85 -33.69 11.92
C PHE A 274 -10.73 -34.65 12.33
N LYS A 275 -10.36 -34.67 13.61
CA LYS A 275 -9.43 -35.66 14.18
C LYS A 275 -10.18 -36.49 15.22
N SER A 276 -10.40 -37.78 14.95
CA SER A 276 -10.96 -38.72 15.93
C SER A 276 -9.85 -39.16 16.90
N ILE A 277 -10.07 -39.00 18.20
CA ILE A 277 -9.30 -39.70 19.24
C ILE A 277 -10.29 -40.70 19.84
N PHE A 278 -9.98 -41.99 19.74
CA PHE A 278 -10.66 -43.03 20.50
C PHE A 278 -9.84 -43.22 21.79
N ASP A 279 -10.42 -42.89 22.94
CA ASP A 279 -9.91 -43.35 24.23
C ASP A 279 -10.81 -44.53 24.64
N ASP A 280 -10.21 -45.71 24.62
CA ASP A 280 -10.73 -46.91 25.27
C ASP A 280 -10.40 -46.78 26.77
N ASP A 281 -11.39 -46.48 27.61
CA ASP A 281 -11.30 -46.73 29.05
C ASP A 281 -12.70 -47.10 29.59
N ASP A 282 -12.80 -48.37 30.01
CA ASP A 282 -13.89 -48.96 30.78
C ASP A 282 -14.01 -48.31 32.17
N ASP A 283 -15.23 -48.12 32.67
CA ASP A 283 -15.67 -48.52 34.03
C ASP A 283 -17.04 -47.90 34.42
N ASP A 284 -17.99 -48.83 34.65
CA ASP A 284 -19.12 -48.87 35.59
C ASP A 284 -19.98 -47.65 36.01
N ASP A 285 -21.27 -47.96 35.99
CA ASP A 285 -22.31 -47.67 37.00
C ASP A 285 -23.42 -46.63 36.71
N ASP A 286 -24.56 -46.93 37.33
CA ASP A 286 -25.94 -46.75 36.89
C ASP A 286 -26.53 -45.32 36.90
N ASN A 287 -27.57 -45.16 36.08
CA ASN A 287 -28.69 -44.21 36.16
C ASN A 287 -28.48 -42.67 36.08
N ASP A 288 -29.14 -42.13 35.06
CA ASP A 288 -29.94 -40.89 35.03
C ASP A 288 -29.40 -39.69 34.18
N LYS A 289 -30.34 -39.18 33.37
CA LYS A 289 -30.37 -37.92 32.59
C LYS A 289 -29.59 -37.85 31.28
N ARG A 290 -30.35 -38.06 30.18
CA ARG A 290 -30.13 -37.47 28.85
C ARG A 290 -29.68 -36.00 28.96
N LYS A 291 -28.48 -35.68 28.46
CA LYS A 291 -28.10 -34.33 28.05
C LYS A 291 -27.77 -34.33 26.55
N PRO A 292 -28.20 -33.33 25.76
CA PRO A 292 -27.68 -33.13 24.42
C PRO A 292 -26.20 -32.76 24.49
N ALA A 293 -25.42 -33.23 23.53
CA ALA A 293 -24.01 -32.89 23.37
C ALA A 293 -23.83 -31.36 23.36
N GLY A 294 -23.05 -30.84 24.31
CA GLY A 294 -22.62 -29.45 24.32
C GLY A 294 -21.25 -29.32 23.66
N LEU A 295 -21.09 -28.35 22.76
CA LEU A 295 -19.76 -27.93 22.30
C LEU A 295 -19.07 -27.17 23.44
N HIS A 296 -17.98 -27.71 23.96
CA HIS A 296 -17.04 -26.93 24.76
C HIS A 296 -16.03 -26.23 23.82
N TYR A 297 -15.86 -24.92 24.01
CA TYR A 297 -14.87 -24.11 23.29
C TYR A 297 -13.46 -24.58 23.68
N GLY A 298 -12.74 -25.19 22.75
CA GLY A 298 -11.32 -25.56 22.90
C GLY A 298 -10.45 -24.72 21.96
N ASP A 299 -9.21 -24.45 22.40
CA ASP A 299 -8.29 -23.44 21.89
C ASP A 299 -8.19 -23.27 20.36
N PHE A 300 -8.18 -21.99 19.96
CA PHE A 300 -7.84 -21.56 18.60
C PHE A 300 -6.33 -21.56 18.44
N SER A 301 -5.81 -22.38 17.54
CA SER A 301 -4.47 -22.21 16.99
C SER A 301 -4.60 -21.75 15.54
N SER A 302 -4.11 -20.56 15.24
CA SER A 302 -4.01 -20.04 13.88
C SER A 302 -2.56 -20.17 13.42
N ASP A 303 -2.27 -21.11 12.53
CA ASP A 303 -0.99 -21.10 11.82
C ASP A 303 -1.12 -20.22 10.58
N LEU A 304 -0.77 -18.94 10.73
CA LEU A 304 -1.10 -17.85 9.80
C LEU A 304 -0.03 -17.64 8.71
N ASN A 305 0.74 -18.67 8.37
CA ASN A 305 1.96 -18.48 7.57
C ASN A 305 1.90 -18.86 6.08
N GLN A 306 0.72 -19.10 5.49
CA GLN A 306 0.63 -19.26 4.03
C GLN A 306 -0.62 -18.57 3.43
N GLN A 307 -0.38 -17.42 2.79
CA GLN A 307 -1.25 -16.66 1.88
C GLN A 307 -2.50 -15.93 2.46
N PRO A 308 -2.74 -14.65 2.09
CA PRO A 308 -3.71 -13.77 2.77
C PRO A 308 -5.20 -13.96 2.36
N HIS A 309 -5.58 -15.11 1.79
CA HIS A 309 -6.93 -15.29 1.24
C HIS A 309 -7.70 -16.52 1.76
N ILE A 310 -7.14 -17.29 2.69
CA ILE A 310 -7.80 -18.49 3.24
C ILE A 310 -7.80 -18.41 4.76
N LEU A 311 -9.00 -18.36 5.35
CA LEU A 311 -9.20 -18.47 6.79
C LEU A 311 -9.40 -19.95 7.14
N HIS A 312 -8.36 -20.59 7.68
CA HIS A 312 -8.48 -21.95 8.23
C HIS A 312 -9.12 -21.87 9.62
N ILE A 313 -10.29 -22.49 9.79
CA ILE A 313 -10.97 -22.62 11.09
C ILE A 313 -10.96 -24.10 11.48
N GLN A 314 -10.12 -24.47 12.43
CA GLN A 314 -10.05 -25.82 12.96
C GLN A 314 -11.07 -25.97 14.10
N LEU A 315 -12.06 -26.85 13.95
CA LEU A 315 -13.05 -27.16 14.99
C LEU A 315 -12.70 -28.51 15.61
N ARG A 316 -12.34 -28.53 16.90
CA ARG A 316 -12.29 -29.77 17.69
C ARG A 316 -13.68 -30.10 18.21
N ILE A 317 -14.15 -31.31 17.93
CA ILE A 317 -15.35 -31.88 18.55
C ILE A 317 -14.89 -33.00 19.49
N SER A 318 -15.13 -32.85 20.79
CA SER A 318 -14.53 -33.71 21.82
C SER A 318 -15.32 -35.01 22.08
N HIS A 319 -16.62 -35.11 21.78
CA HIS A 319 -17.40 -36.34 22.00
C HIS A 319 -18.59 -36.46 21.04
N ILE A 320 -18.81 -37.67 20.51
CA ILE A 320 -20.05 -38.07 19.83
C ILE A 320 -20.51 -39.39 20.47
N HIS A 321 -21.61 -39.37 21.23
CA HIS A 321 -22.30 -40.60 21.64
C HIS A 321 -23.50 -40.82 20.72
N ASP A 322 -23.54 -41.95 20.01
CA ASP A 322 -24.77 -42.44 19.37
C ASP A 322 -25.03 -43.89 19.76
N LYS A 323 -26.19 -44.17 20.37
CA LYS A 323 -26.59 -45.53 20.78
C LYS A 323 -27.03 -46.32 19.54
N VAL A 324 -26.24 -47.31 19.13
CA VAL A 324 -26.64 -48.33 18.15
C VAL A 324 -27.57 -49.35 18.83
N ARG A 325 -28.76 -49.60 18.27
CA ARG A 325 -29.50 -50.85 18.55
C ARG A 325 -29.00 -51.92 17.57
N PRO A 326 -28.67 -53.14 18.03
CA PRO A 326 -28.22 -54.20 17.13
C PRO A 326 -29.43 -54.86 16.48
N GLY A 327 -29.53 -54.79 15.16
CA GLY A 327 -30.45 -55.62 14.38
C GLY A 327 -31.06 -54.93 13.17
N GLY A 328 -30.68 -55.40 11.97
CA GLY A 328 -31.33 -55.10 10.70
C GLY A 328 -30.59 -54.05 9.88
N GLY A 329 -29.99 -54.49 8.78
CA GLY A 329 -29.14 -53.68 7.91
C GLY A 329 -29.83 -52.44 7.35
N ASP A 330 -29.18 -51.29 7.54
CA ASP A 330 -29.02 -50.21 6.57
C ASP A 330 -28.05 -49.19 7.17
N GLY A 331 -27.18 -48.64 6.34
CA GLY A 331 -26.04 -47.82 6.75
C GLY A 331 -26.38 -46.62 7.65
N ILE A 332 -25.36 -46.15 8.38
CA ILE A 332 -25.40 -44.91 9.17
C ILE A 332 -25.96 -43.79 8.28
N ARG A 333 -27.19 -43.35 8.56
CA ARG A 333 -27.74 -42.15 7.93
C ARG A 333 -26.96 -40.95 8.47
N LEU A 334 -25.97 -40.48 7.70
CA LEU A 334 -25.25 -39.21 7.83
C LEU A 334 -26.16 -37.95 7.95
N GLY A 335 -27.48 -38.10 8.08
CA GLY A 335 -28.43 -37.01 7.99
C GLY A 335 -28.60 -36.17 9.25
N SER A 336 -28.28 -36.64 10.47
CA SER A 336 -28.50 -35.82 11.69
C SER A 336 -27.37 -34.81 11.91
N VAL A 337 -26.12 -35.27 11.83
CA VAL A 337 -24.91 -34.45 11.98
C VAL A 337 -24.78 -33.44 10.84
N GLN A 338 -25.05 -33.86 9.60
CA GLN A 338 -25.02 -32.99 8.43
C GLN A 338 -26.14 -31.94 8.48
N ARG A 339 -27.30 -32.24 9.06
CA ARG A 339 -28.39 -31.25 9.30
C ARG A 339 -28.05 -30.26 10.40
N GLN A 340 -27.39 -30.66 11.48
CA GLN A 340 -26.95 -29.72 12.53
C GLN A 340 -25.82 -28.80 12.05
N LEU A 341 -24.88 -29.32 11.25
CA LEU A 341 -23.83 -28.51 10.60
C LEU A 341 -24.41 -27.52 9.59
N LEU A 342 -25.38 -27.95 8.76
CA LEU A 342 -26.10 -27.06 7.85
C LEU A 342 -26.92 -26.00 8.59
N ALA A 343 -27.59 -26.37 9.70
CA ALA A 343 -28.34 -25.43 10.52
C ALA A 343 -27.43 -24.35 11.15
N HIS A 344 -26.23 -24.72 11.60
CA HIS A 344 -25.25 -23.76 12.12
C HIS A 344 -24.61 -22.92 11.02
N ALA A 345 -24.30 -23.48 9.85
CA ALA A 345 -23.85 -22.72 8.68
C ALA A 345 -24.93 -21.73 8.17
N PHE A 346 -26.20 -22.10 8.26
CA PHE A 346 -27.33 -21.20 7.98
C PHE A 346 -27.56 -20.14 9.07
N SER A 347 -27.30 -20.45 10.34
CA SER A 347 -27.31 -19.46 11.42
C SER A 347 -26.21 -18.41 11.21
N MET A 348 -25.02 -18.83 10.80
CA MET A 348 -23.93 -17.92 10.42
C MET A 348 -24.26 -17.07 9.18
N ARG A 349 -25.04 -17.59 8.21
CA ARG A 349 -25.59 -16.79 7.09
C ARG A 349 -26.43 -15.60 7.57
N ARG A 350 -27.26 -15.78 8.61
CA ARG A 350 -28.09 -14.68 9.16
C ARG A 350 -27.28 -13.63 9.91
N TRP A 351 -26.13 -14.00 10.46
CA TRP A 351 -25.27 -13.07 11.21
C TRP A 351 -24.27 -12.30 10.34
N CYS A 352 -23.85 -12.83 9.19
CA CYS A 352 -22.76 -12.24 8.38
C CYS A 352 -23.10 -11.82 6.93
N GLY A 353 -24.32 -12.03 6.41
CA GLY A 353 -24.72 -11.47 5.11
C GLY A 353 -23.90 -11.93 3.88
N LEU A 354 -23.12 -13.01 3.98
CA LEU A 354 -22.29 -13.56 2.91
C LEU A 354 -23.06 -14.62 2.09
N ARG A 355 -22.90 -14.59 0.75
CA ARG A 355 -23.27 -15.73 -0.12
C ARG A 355 -22.23 -16.84 0.05
N VAL A 356 -22.63 -17.95 0.66
CA VAL A 356 -21.82 -19.19 0.70
C VAL A 356 -21.88 -19.84 -0.67
N VAL A 357 -20.74 -19.96 -1.35
CA VAL A 357 -20.56 -20.86 -2.49
C VAL A 357 -20.26 -22.24 -1.88
N GLU A 358 -21.13 -23.20 -2.20
CA GLU A 358 -21.21 -24.62 -1.77
C GLU A 358 -20.25 -25.16 -0.68
N PRO A 359 -20.76 -25.82 0.37
CA PRO A 359 -19.90 -26.52 1.32
C PRO A 359 -19.27 -27.76 0.65
N VAL A 360 -17.94 -27.78 0.51
CA VAL A 360 -17.19 -28.98 0.11
C VAL A 360 -16.92 -29.81 1.37
N LEU A 361 -17.54 -31.00 1.45
CA LEU A 361 -17.33 -31.96 2.52
C LEU A 361 -16.18 -32.91 2.10
N LEU A 362 -14.98 -32.72 2.62
CA LEU A 362 -13.89 -33.69 2.47
C LEU A 362 -14.01 -34.73 3.58
N ALA A 363 -14.64 -35.86 3.28
CA ALA A 363 -14.61 -37.04 4.15
C ALA A 363 -13.32 -37.81 3.87
N VAL A 364 -12.43 -37.94 4.86
CA VAL A 364 -11.30 -38.86 4.80
C VAL A 364 -11.75 -40.20 5.36
N PRO A 365 -11.69 -41.31 4.60
CA PRO A 365 -12.03 -42.63 5.12
C PRO A 365 -10.87 -43.13 5.99
N ALA A 366 -11.10 -43.21 7.31
CA ALA A 366 -10.28 -44.04 8.18
C ALA A 366 -10.80 -45.47 8.07
N TYR A 367 -10.02 -46.40 7.51
CA TYR A 367 -9.86 -47.82 7.90
C TYR A 367 -9.03 -48.60 6.84
N TRP A 368 -7.73 -48.78 7.17
CA TRP A 368 -6.83 -49.91 6.94
C TRP A 368 -6.88 -50.79 5.66
N THR A 369 -5.75 -50.88 4.94
CA THR A 369 -4.81 -52.04 4.99
C THR A 369 -3.57 -51.79 4.11
N MET A 370 -2.38 -51.87 4.70
CA MET A 370 -1.10 -51.84 4.00
C MET A 370 -0.91 -53.09 3.13
N ARG A 371 -0.66 -52.93 1.82
CA ARG A 371 0.17 -53.86 1.05
C ARG A 371 1.37 -53.09 0.50
N TRP A 372 2.56 -53.48 0.95
CA TRP A 372 3.82 -52.97 0.43
C TRP A 372 4.07 -53.60 -0.95
N THR A 373 4.15 -52.78 -1.99
CA THR A 373 4.85 -53.13 -3.25
C THR A 373 6.08 -52.25 -3.38
N ARG A 374 7.24 -52.89 -3.20
CA ARG A 374 8.57 -52.35 -3.41
C ARG A 374 8.75 -51.98 -4.89
N ILE A 375 8.96 -50.71 -5.19
CA ILE A 375 9.45 -50.27 -6.51
C ILE A 375 10.96 -50.01 -6.34
N GLN A 376 11.78 -50.84 -7.00
CA GLN A 376 13.23 -50.62 -7.11
C GLN A 376 13.54 -49.54 -8.16
N PRO A 377 14.70 -48.86 -8.05
CA PRO A 377 15.15 -47.88 -9.05
C PRO A 377 15.98 -48.53 -10.18
N SER A 378 15.67 -48.20 -11.42
CA SER A 378 16.52 -48.37 -12.63
C SER A 378 15.82 -47.67 -13.80
N GLN A 379 16.41 -46.89 -14.70
CA GLN A 379 17.79 -46.43 -14.96
C GLN A 379 17.66 -45.05 -15.61
#